data_AF-A0A227JC43-F1
#
_entry.id   AF-A0A227JC43-F1
#
_cell.length_a   1.000
_cell.length_b   1.000
_cell.length_c   1.000
_cell.angle_alpha   90.00
_cell.angle_beta   90.00
_cell.angle_gamma   90.00
#
_symmetry.space_group_name_H-M   'P 1'
#
loop_
_entity.id
_entity.type
_entity.pdbx_description
1 polymer ?
#
loop_
_entity_poly.entity_id
_entity_poly.type
_entity_poly.pdbx_seq_one_letter_code
_entity_poly.pdbx_strand_id
1 'polypeptide(L)'
;MTPEEQQRARQGVLLAVGAYTMWGIAPMYFKSIAQVSPLEILSHRVIWSFFLLAALLHFGRHWRSVYHIATDKKKIAYLLSSSVLIGGNWLIFIWAVNSNHMLDASLGYYINPLINVLLGMVFLGERLRKLQWFAVVLAGCGVLVQLIVFGSVPIVAMALAMSFGFYGLLRKKVA
;
A
#
# COMPACT_ATOMS: atom_id res chain seq x y z
N MET A 1 -23.19 -20.93 -3.53
CA MET A 1 -21.96 -21.08 -2.72
C MET A 1 -22.11 -22.30 -1.86
N THR A 2 -21.10 -23.15 -1.81
CA THR A 2 -21.09 -24.32 -0.92
C THR A 2 -20.99 -23.88 0.55
N PRO A 3 -21.37 -24.72 1.53
CA PRO A 3 -21.19 -24.42 2.95
C PRO A 3 -19.73 -24.10 3.31
N GLU A 4 -18.77 -24.76 2.67
CA GLU A 4 -17.33 -24.49 2.85
C GLU A 4 -16.91 -23.10 2.34
N GLU A 5 -17.46 -22.67 1.20
CA GLU A 5 -17.23 -21.32 0.66
C GLU A 5 -17.79 -20.25 1.59
N GLN A 6 -18.98 -20.48 2.17
CA GLN A 6 -19.57 -19.57 3.15
C GLN A 6 -18.73 -19.48 4.43
N GLN A 7 -18.21 -20.61 4.91
CA GLN A 7 -17.33 -20.63 6.08
C GLN A 7 -16.01 -19.90 5.83
N ARG A 8 -15.37 -20.12 4.68
CA ARG A 8 -14.15 -19.39 4.27
C ARG A 8 -14.43 -17.89 4.10
N ALA A 9 -15.57 -17.52 3.52
CA ALA A 9 -15.97 -16.12 3.40
C ALA A 9 -16.13 -15.45 4.77
N ARG A 10 -16.81 -16.12 5.72
CA ARG A 10 -16.97 -15.62 7.09
C ARG A 10 -15.64 -15.46 7.82
N GLN A 11 -14.73 -16.42 7.69
CA GLN A 11 -13.37 -16.30 8.21
C GLN A 11 -12.62 -15.14 7.57
N GLY A 12 -12.73 -14.98 6.25
CA GLY A 12 -12.12 -13.87 5.51
C GLY A 12 -12.61 -12.51 6.01
N VAL A 13 -13.91 -12.37 6.29
CA VAL A 13 -14.49 -11.14 6.87
C VAL A 13 -13.88 -10.84 8.23
N LEU A 14 -13.80 -11.84 9.13
CA LEU A 14 -13.22 -11.64 10.45
C LEU A 14 -11.74 -11.24 10.39
N LEU A 15 -10.97 -11.89 9.51
CA LEU A 15 -9.57 -11.55 9.28
C LEU A 15 -9.40 -10.14 8.72
N ALA A 16 -10.26 -9.73 7.78
CA ALA A 16 -10.24 -8.39 7.22
C ALA A 16 -10.57 -7.33 8.28
N VAL A 17 -11.59 -7.55 9.12
CA VAL A 17 -11.93 -6.64 10.22
C VAL A 17 -10.76 -6.50 11.19
N GLY A 18 -10.13 -7.61 11.58
CA GLY A 18 -8.93 -7.59 12.43
C GLY A 18 -7.78 -6.80 11.81
N ALA A 19 -7.47 -7.06 10.54
CA ALA A 19 -6.39 -6.38 9.82
C ALA A 19 -6.64 -4.87 9.67
N TYR A 20 -7.85 -4.47 9.26
CA TYR A 20 -8.20 -3.05 9.12
C TYR A 20 -8.26 -2.32 10.46
N THR A 21 -8.69 -3.00 11.53
CA THR A 21 -8.66 -2.43 12.89
C THR A 21 -7.23 -2.20 13.35
N MET A 22 -6.35 -3.20 13.18
CA MET A 22 -4.91 -3.05 13.50
C MET A 22 -4.29 -1.91 12.69
N TRP A 23 -4.63 -1.81 11.40
CA TRP A 23 -4.12 -0.76 10.54
C TRP A 23 -4.62 0.63 10.95
N GLY A 24 -5.89 0.76 11.35
CA GLY A 24 -6.47 2.01 11.86
C GLY A 24 -5.85 2.49 13.18
N ILE A 25 -5.27 1.58 13.97
CA ILE A 25 -4.55 1.92 15.21
C ILE A 25 -3.11 2.38 14.91
N ALA A 26 -2.53 2.01 13.77
CA ALA A 26 -1.14 2.29 13.46
C ALA A 26 -0.75 3.79 13.49
N PRO A 27 -1.56 4.74 12.96
CA PRO A 27 -1.25 6.16 13.08
C PRO A 27 -1.19 6.65 14.53
N MET A 28 -2.05 6.12 15.41
CA MET A 28 -2.02 6.45 16.84
C MET A 28 -0.72 5.96 17.48
N TYR A 29 -0.30 4.74 17.15
CA TYR A 29 0.99 4.22 17.62
C TYR A 29 2.18 5.07 17.16
N PHE A 30 2.26 5.42 15.86
CA PHE A 30 3.34 6.26 15.35
C PHE A 30 3.35 7.63 16.01
N LYS A 31 2.17 8.20 16.29
CA LYS A 31 2.06 9.46 16.99
C LYS A 31 2.59 9.39 18.42
N SER A 32 2.35 8.29 19.13
CA SER A 32 2.88 8.06 20.48
C SER A 32 4.41 7.92 20.54
N ILE A 33 5.05 7.59 19.42
CA ILE A 33 6.51 7.50 19.29
C ILE A 33 7.08 8.57 18.36
N ALA A 34 6.41 9.72 18.22
CA ALA A 34 6.81 10.77 17.28
C ALA A 34 8.21 11.36 17.54
N GLN A 35 8.76 11.16 18.75
CA GLN A 35 10.14 11.48 19.12
C GLN A 35 11.19 10.63 18.39
N VAL A 36 10.82 9.45 17.89
CA VAL A 36 11.70 8.57 17.12
C VAL A 36 11.67 8.97 15.66
N SER A 37 12.84 9.02 15.02
CA SER A 37 12.95 9.38 13.61
C SER A 37 12.12 8.43 12.72
N PRO A 38 11.35 8.93 11.73
CA PRO A 38 10.61 8.09 10.79
C PRO A 38 11.47 7.02 10.11
N LEU A 39 12.74 7.34 9.84
CA LEU A 39 13.69 6.43 9.21
C LEU A 39 14.09 5.29 10.16
N GLU A 40 14.23 5.57 11.45
CA GLU A 40 14.54 4.58 12.48
C GLU A 40 13.34 3.63 12.68
N ILE A 41 12.12 4.18 12.75
CA ILE A 41 10.88 3.39 12.81
C ILE A 41 10.79 2.45 11.60
N LEU A 42 11.00 2.98 10.39
CA LEU A 42 10.98 2.18 9.16
C LEU A 42 12.07 1.09 9.18
N SER A 43 13.29 1.43 9.61
CA SER A 43 14.42 0.50 9.67
C SER A 43 14.14 -0.67 10.60
N HIS A 44 13.67 -0.41 11.82
CA HIS A 44 13.25 -1.46 12.75
C HIS A 44 12.17 -2.34 12.13
N ARG A 45 11.20 -1.75 11.44
CA ARG A 45 10.12 -2.50 10.82
C ARG A 45 10.62 -3.44 9.72
N VAL A 46 11.58 -3.00 8.90
CA VAL A 46 12.20 -3.82 7.85
C VAL A 46 13.04 -4.94 8.46
N ILE A 47 13.87 -4.63 9.46
CA ILE A 47 14.74 -5.61 10.14
C ILE A 47 13.91 -6.72 10.79
N TRP A 48 12.87 -6.36 11.56
CA TRP A 48 12.01 -7.35 12.20
C TRP A 48 11.17 -8.16 11.20
N SER A 49 10.69 -7.53 10.13
CA SER A 49 9.99 -8.25 9.05
C SER A 49 10.92 -9.25 8.35
N PHE A 50 12.18 -8.89 8.14
CA PHE A 50 13.18 -9.79 7.56
C PHE A 50 13.38 -11.03 8.44
N PHE A 51 13.61 -10.86 9.74
CA PHE A 51 13.79 -12.01 10.65
C PHE A 51 12.55 -12.89 10.74
N LEU A 52 11.36 -12.29 10.83
CA LEU A 52 10.10 -13.01 10.86
C LEU A 52 9.89 -13.82 9.56
N LEU A 53 10.09 -13.20 8.40
CA LEU A 53 9.96 -13.86 7.11
C LEU A 53 11.01 -14.95 6.91
N ALA A 54 12.26 -14.72 7.33
CA ALA A 54 13.32 -15.72 7.29
C ALA A 54 12.98 -16.95 8.14
N ALA A 55 12.42 -16.74 9.35
CA ALA A 55 11.94 -17.82 10.20
C ALA A 55 10.80 -18.60 9.52
N LEU A 56 9.79 -17.92 8.98
CA LEU A 56 8.69 -18.55 8.26
C LEU A 56 9.16 -19.36 7.04
N LEU A 57 10.11 -18.82 6.26
CA LEU A 57 10.71 -19.52 5.12
C LEU A 57 11.52 -20.74 5.53
N HIS A 58 12.20 -20.67 6.69
CA HIS A 58 12.94 -21.78 7.26
C HIS A 58 12.02 -22.92 7.66
N PHE A 59 10.98 -22.64 8.45
CA PHE A 59 10.01 -23.67 8.86
C PHE A 59 9.17 -24.19 7.67
N GLY A 60 8.88 -23.33 6.68
CA GLY A 60 8.19 -23.73 5.44
C GLY A 60 9.09 -24.40 4.39
N ARG A 61 10.41 -24.49 4.62
CA ARG A 61 11.40 -25.08 3.70
C ARG A 61 11.39 -24.47 2.28
N HIS A 62 11.07 -23.20 2.17
CA HIS A 62 10.91 -22.49 0.89
C HIS A 62 12.19 -21.79 0.37
N TRP A 63 13.35 -22.04 0.99
CA TRP A 63 14.63 -21.41 0.62
C TRP A 63 15.07 -21.64 -0.83
N ARG A 64 14.69 -22.77 -1.46
CA ARG A 64 14.97 -23.00 -2.89
C ARG A 64 14.29 -21.95 -3.78
N SER A 65 13.05 -21.56 -3.46
CA SER A 65 12.32 -20.53 -4.19
C SER A 65 13.03 -19.17 -4.09
N VAL A 66 13.49 -18.82 -2.89
CA VAL A 66 14.28 -17.60 -2.65
C VAL A 66 15.54 -17.59 -3.51
N TYR A 67 16.28 -18.70 -3.56
CA TYR A 67 17.47 -18.82 -4.39
C TYR A 67 17.19 -18.65 -5.89
N HIS A 68 16.11 -19.26 -6.40
CA HIS A 68 15.70 -19.10 -7.80
C HIS A 68 15.34 -17.66 -8.15
N ILE A 69 14.69 -16.93 -7.23
CA ILE A 69 14.37 -15.51 -7.44
C ILE A 69 15.65 -14.67 -7.33
N ALA A 70 16.54 -15.00 -6.40
CA ALA A 70 17.77 -14.25 -6.16
C ALA A 70 18.80 -14.37 -7.30
N THR A 71 18.72 -15.44 -8.11
CA THR A 71 19.60 -15.61 -9.28
C THR A 71 19.05 -14.92 -10.54
N ASP A 72 17.77 -14.56 -10.55
CA ASP A 72 17.14 -13.82 -11.65
C ASP A 72 17.35 -12.31 -11.48
N LYS A 73 18.36 -11.78 -12.18
CA LYS A 73 18.73 -10.35 -12.16
C LYS A 73 17.55 -9.42 -12.47
N LYS A 74 16.65 -9.83 -13.38
CA LYS A 74 15.51 -9.02 -13.78
C LYS A 74 14.49 -8.97 -12.66
N LYS A 75 14.17 -10.11 -12.03
CA LYS A 75 13.29 -10.15 -10.86
C LYS A 75 13.85 -9.39 -9.67
N ILE A 76 15.15 -9.50 -9.38
CA ILE A 76 15.80 -8.69 -8.34
C ILE A 76 15.64 -7.20 -8.63
N ALA A 77 15.92 -6.75 -9.86
CA ALA A 77 15.81 -5.33 -10.19
C ALA A 77 14.39 -4.78 -9.96
N TYR A 78 13.37 -5.57 -10.32
CA TYR A 78 11.98 -5.23 -10.02
C TYR A 78 11.65 -5.25 -8.53
N LEU A 79 12.14 -6.25 -7.79
CA LEU A 79 11.94 -6.34 -6.33
C LEU A 79 12.62 -5.17 -5.61
N LEU A 80 13.83 -4.77 -6.02
CA LEU A 80 14.52 -3.61 -5.47
C LEU A 80 13.75 -2.32 -5.77
N SER A 81 13.33 -2.13 -7.03
CA SER A 81 12.57 -0.94 -7.43
C SER A 81 11.24 -0.83 -6.69
N SER A 82 10.50 -1.94 -6.56
CA SER A 82 9.25 -1.97 -5.80
C SER A 82 9.49 -1.77 -4.30
N SER A 83 10.60 -2.29 -3.75
CA SER A 83 11.00 -2.09 -2.35
C SER A 83 11.34 -0.62 -2.05
N VAL A 84 12.02 0.08 -2.96
CA VAL A 84 12.29 1.52 -2.82
C VAL A 84 11.00 2.32 -2.87
N LEU A 85 10.08 2.00 -3.78
CA LEU A 85 8.78 2.68 -3.88
C LEU A 85 7.93 2.50 -2.62
N ILE A 86 7.79 1.27 -2.12
CA ILE A 86 6.98 1.00 -0.93
C ILE A 86 7.68 1.47 0.35
N GLY A 87 9.01 1.42 0.40
CA GLY A 87 9.81 1.95 1.51
C GLY A 87 9.70 3.47 1.60
N GLY A 88 9.86 4.17 0.47
CA GLY A 88 9.65 5.61 0.37
C GLY A 88 8.21 6.01 0.70
N ASN A 89 7.22 5.27 0.21
CA ASN A 89 5.81 5.48 0.56
C ASN A 89 5.57 5.40 2.07
N TRP A 90 6.10 4.37 2.73
CA TRP A 90 6.00 4.24 4.18
C TRP A 90 6.74 5.33 4.94
N LEU A 91 7.91 5.75 4.45
CA LEU A 91 8.66 6.85 5.05
C LEU A 91 7.86 8.15 5.03
N ILE A 92 7.27 8.49 3.87
CA ILE A 92 6.40 9.65 3.70
C ILE A 92 5.19 9.54 4.64
N PHE A 93 4.59 8.36 4.75
CA PHE A 93 3.43 8.14 5.62
C PHE A 93 3.75 8.34 7.11
N ILE A 94 4.83 7.72 7.60
CA ILE A 94 5.26 7.86 9.00
C ILE A 94 5.64 9.32 9.30
N TRP A 95 6.38 9.95 8.39
CA TRP A 95 6.72 11.37 8.49
C TRP A 95 5.47 12.24 8.54
N ALA A 96 4.48 12.00 7.67
CA ALA A 96 3.25 12.77 7.63
C ALA A 96 2.46 12.66 8.94
N VAL A 97 2.37 11.46 9.52
CA VAL A 97 1.73 11.24 10.83
C VAL A 97 2.46 12.00 11.94
N ASN A 98 3.80 11.92 11.96
CA ASN A 98 4.60 12.58 12.98
C ASN A 98 4.53 14.11 12.87
N SER A 99 4.57 14.65 11.65
CA SER A 99 4.54 16.08 11.34
C SER A 99 3.13 16.70 11.25
N ASN A 100 2.10 16.08 11.83
CA ASN A 100 0.71 16.56 11.84
C ASN A 100 0.02 16.68 10.46
N HIS A 101 0.57 16.06 9.42
CA HIS A 101 -0.03 15.98 8.08
C HIS A 101 -0.87 14.69 7.92
N MET A 102 -1.48 14.21 9.00
CA MET A 102 -2.28 12.97 8.99
C MET A 102 -3.52 13.08 8.08
N LEU A 103 -4.15 14.26 8.04
CA LEU A 103 -5.27 14.53 7.14
C LEU A 103 -4.84 14.47 5.67
N ASP A 104 -3.70 15.06 5.32
CA ASP A 104 -3.10 14.98 3.98
C ASP A 104 -2.78 13.52 3.61
N ALA A 105 -2.18 12.76 4.53
CA ALA A 105 -1.92 11.33 4.33
C ALA A 105 -3.21 10.54 4.06
N SER A 106 -4.29 10.86 4.78
CA SER A 106 -5.60 10.22 4.63
C SER A 106 -6.24 10.53 3.27
N LEU A 107 -6.12 11.77 2.79
CA LEU A 107 -6.51 12.15 1.43
C LEU A 107 -5.73 11.37 0.37
N GLY A 108 -4.46 11.09 0.61
CA GLY A 108 -3.65 10.22 -0.25
C GLY A 108 -4.31 8.86 -0.49
N TYR A 109 -4.88 8.25 0.55
CA TYR A 109 -5.58 6.97 0.41
C TYR A 109 -6.90 7.08 -0.38
N TYR A 110 -7.58 8.22 -0.34
CA TYR A 110 -8.77 8.46 -1.19
C TYR A 110 -8.41 8.72 -2.65
N ILE A 111 -7.27 9.35 -2.92
CA ILE A 111 -6.76 9.61 -4.28
C ILE A 111 -6.20 8.34 -4.92
N ASN A 112 -5.63 7.43 -4.12
CA ASN A 112 -4.90 6.25 -4.59
C ASN A 112 -5.69 5.34 -5.56
N PRO A 113 -6.97 5.00 -5.34
CA PRO A 113 -7.76 4.24 -6.31
C PRO A 113 -7.84 4.90 -7.69
N LEU A 114 -7.98 6.23 -7.76
CA LEU A 114 -8.03 6.97 -9.02
C LEU A 114 -6.69 6.91 -9.76
N ILE A 115 -5.59 7.08 -9.03
CA ILE A 115 -4.23 6.95 -9.58
C ILE A 115 -3.99 5.53 -10.08
N ASN A 116 -4.40 4.50 -9.35
CA ASN A 116 -4.26 3.11 -9.78
C ASN A 116 -5.03 2.83 -11.08
N VAL A 117 -6.27 3.33 -11.18
CA VAL A 117 -7.07 3.21 -12.40
C VAL A 117 -6.40 3.94 -13.57
N LEU A 118 -5.95 5.17 -13.35
CA LEU A 118 -5.25 5.97 -14.36
C LEU A 118 -3.99 5.25 -14.87
N LEU A 119 -3.14 4.77 -13.95
CA LEU A 119 -1.92 4.04 -14.29
C LEU A 119 -2.24 2.72 -15.02
N GLY A 120 -3.29 2.00 -14.62
CA GLY A 120 -3.76 0.79 -15.31
C GLY A 120 -4.20 1.08 -16.74
N MET A 121 -4.97 2.14 -16.97
CA MET A 121 -5.38 2.53 -18.33
C MET A 121 -4.19 2.93 -19.20
N VAL A 122 -3.28 3.77 -18.67
CA VAL A 122 -2.15 4.32 -19.44
C VAL A 122 -1.07 3.28 -19.72
N PHE A 123 -0.65 2.50 -18.72
CA PHE A 123 0.51 1.61 -18.83
C PHE A 123 0.18 0.15 -19.13
N LEU A 124 -1.05 -0.29 -18.84
CA LEU A 124 -1.49 -1.67 -19.08
C LEU A 124 -2.55 -1.76 -20.19
N GLY A 125 -3.04 -0.61 -20.70
CA GLY A 125 -4.05 -0.56 -21.75
C GLY A 125 -5.43 -1.05 -21.30
N GLU A 126 -5.71 -1.02 -20.00
CA GLU A 126 -6.99 -1.46 -19.46
C GLU A 126 -8.13 -0.56 -19.94
N ARG A 127 -9.21 -1.17 -20.47
CA ARG A 127 -10.39 -0.45 -20.92
C ARG A 127 -11.51 -0.62 -19.90
N LEU A 128 -11.93 0.49 -19.32
CA LEU A 128 -13.04 0.50 -18.36
C LEU A 128 -14.38 0.31 -19.06
N ARG A 129 -15.25 -0.50 -18.45
CA ARG A 129 -16.66 -0.63 -18.85
C ARG A 129 -17.42 0.66 -18.49
N LYS A 130 -18.56 0.91 -19.15
CA LYS A 130 -19.38 2.12 -18.91
C LYS A 130 -19.73 2.34 -17.42
N LEU A 131 -20.09 1.27 -16.70
CA LEU A 131 -20.38 1.35 -15.26
C LEU A 131 -19.13 1.61 -14.40
N GLN A 132 -17.96 1.13 -14.82
CA GLN A 132 -16.70 1.44 -14.11
C GLN A 132 -16.31 2.90 -14.31
N TRP A 133 -16.54 3.45 -15.50
CA TRP A 133 -16.39 4.89 -15.74
C TRP A 133 -17.29 5.73 -14.82
N PHE A 134 -18.55 5.32 -14.66
CA PHE A 134 -19.45 5.97 -13.72
C PHE A 134 -18.92 5.92 -12.27
N ALA A 135 -18.41 4.76 -11.83
CA ALA A 135 -17.79 4.62 -10.51
C ALA A 135 -16.54 5.50 -10.34
N VAL A 136 -15.70 5.62 -11.37
CA VAL A 136 -14.51 6.48 -11.37
C VAL A 136 -14.91 7.95 -11.28
N VAL A 137 -15.94 8.39 -12.01
CA VAL A 137 -16.46 9.75 -11.93
C VAL A 137 -16.99 10.04 -10.53
N LEU A 138 -17.78 9.13 -9.95
CA LEU A 138 -18.27 9.28 -8.57
C LEU A 138 -17.14 9.36 -7.55
N ALA A 139 -16.13 8.48 -7.65
CA ALA A 139 -14.96 8.54 -6.80
C ALA A 139 -14.17 9.85 -6.99
N GLY A 140 -14.05 10.33 -8.23
CA GLY A 140 -13.45 11.61 -8.58
C GLY A 140 -14.18 12.79 -7.94
N CYS A 141 -15.52 12.81 -7.98
CA CYS A 141 -16.32 13.82 -7.30
C CYS A 141 -16.12 13.78 -5.78
N GLY A 142 -16.10 12.59 -5.17
CA GLY A 142 -15.85 12.45 -3.73
C GLY A 142 -14.48 12.97 -3.31
N VAL A 143 -13.44 12.64 -4.08
CA VAL A 143 -12.09 13.19 -3.89
C VAL A 143 -12.07 14.71 -4.08
N LEU A 144 -12.74 15.24 -5.10
CA LEU A 144 -12.80 16.69 -5.34
C LEU A 144 -13.46 17.44 -4.19
N VAL A 145 -14.56 16.93 -3.64
CA VAL A 145 -15.20 17.50 -2.45
C VAL A 145 -14.24 17.50 -1.27
N GLN A 146 -13.54 16.39 -1.02
CA GLN A 146 -12.53 16.30 0.03
C GLN A 146 -11.38 17.29 -0.18
N LEU A 147 -10.92 17.49 -1.41
CA LEU A 147 -9.88 18.47 -1.74
C LEU A 147 -10.33 19.91 -1.46
N ILE A 148 -11.56 20.26 -1.82
CA ILE A 148 -12.14 21.59 -1.56
C ILE A 148 -12.24 21.83 -0.05
N VAL A 149 -12.72 20.85 0.71
CA VAL A 149 -12.83 20.93 2.17
C VAL A 149 -11.46 21.03 2.83
N PHE A 150 -10.45 20.34 2.29
CA PHE A 150 -9.08 20.40 2.80
C PHE A 150 -8.41 21.76 2.58
N GLY A 151 -8.84 22.52 1.57
CA GLY A 151 -8.48 23.93 1.38
C GLY A 151 -7.01 24.21 1.03
N SER A 152 -6.20 23.17 0.77
CA SER A 152 -4.79 23.29 0.42
C SER A 152 -4.35 22.22 -0.60
N VAL A 153 -3.21 22.45 -1.25
CA VAL A 153 -2.66 21.49 -2.22
C VAL A 153 -2.07 20.31 -1.45
N PRO A 154 -2.58 19.08 -1.62
CA PRO A 154 -2.19 17.93 -0.79
C PRO A 154 -0.94 17.24 -1.37
N ILE A 155 0.21 17.87 -1.17
CA ILE A 155 1.48 17.40 -1.73
C ILE A 155 1.82 16.01 -1.18
N VAL A 156 1.57 15.77 0.11
CA VAL A 156 1.85 14.48 0.75
C VAL A 156 0.91 13.42 0.21
N ALA A 157 -0.38 13.72 0.06
CA ALA A 157 -1.34 12.81 -0.57
C ALA A 157 -0.90 12.39 -1.96
N MET A 158 -0.46 13.35 -2.78
CA MET A 158 -0.02 13.07 -4.15
C MET A 158 1.24 12.20 -4.16
N ALA A 159 2.23 12.51 -3.31
CA ALA A 159 3.45 11.71 -3.19
C ALA A 159 3.14 10.26 -2.74
N LEU A 160 2.22 10.09 -1.79
CA LEU A 160 1.76 8.77 -1.33
C LEU A 160 1.00 8.01 -2.43
N ALA A 161 0.03 8.65 -3.08
CA ALA A 161 -0.77 8.02 -4.13
C ALA A 161 0.10 7.62 -5.34
N MET A 162 1.03 8.47 -5.75
CA MET A 162 1.94 8.18 -6.86
C MET A 162 2.92 7.07 -6.52
N SER A 163 3.60 7.13 -5.37
CA SER A 163 4.55 6.08 -4.95
C SER A 163 3.87 4.72 -4.80
N PHE A 164 2.69 4.67 -4.20
CA PHE A 164 1.92 3.43 -4.06
C PHE A 164 1.39 2.93 -5.41
N GLY A 165 0.92 3.84 -6.28
CA GLY A 165 0.41 3.47 -7.59
C GLY A 165 1.48 2.89 -8.52
N PHE A 166 2.67 3.50 -8.55
CA PHE A 166 3.80 2.93 -9.29
C PHE A 166 4.28 1.61 -8.67
N TYR A 167 4.26 1.48 -7.34
CA TYR A 167 4.55 0.21 -6.68
C TYR A 167 3.58 -0.90 -7.16
N GLY A 168 2.28 -0.60 -7.17
CA GLY A 168 1.23 -1.52 -7.63
C GLY A 168 1.40 -1.89 -9.11
N LEU A 169 1.64 -0.90 -9.97
CA LEU A 169 1.89 -1.10 -11.40
C LEU A 169 3.12 -2.00 -11.63
N LEU A 170 4.21 -1.74 -10.91
CA LEU A 170 5.43 -2.52 -11.05
C LEU A 170 5.22 -3.96 -10.62
N ARG A 171 4.56 -4.18 -9.48
CA ARG A 171 4.28 -5.53 -8.97
C ARG A 171 3.38 -6.33 -9.91
N LYS A 172 2.42 -5.66 -10.56
CA LYS A 172 1.53 -6.28 -11.56
C LYS A 172 2.25 -6.70 -12.86
N LYS A 173 3.40 -6.11 -13.19
CA LYS A 173 4.23 -6.55 -14.33
C LYS A 173 5.18 -7.71 -13.99
N VAL A 174 5.39 -7.98 -12.71
CA VAL A 174 6.34 -8.99 -12.21
C VAL A 174 5.64 -10.32 -11.88
N ALA A 175 4.42 -10.23 -11.37
CA ALA A 175 3.52 -11.36 -11.13
C ALA A 175 2.92 -11.86 -12.45
#